data_AF-A0A2N7DAF7-F1
#
_entry.id   AF-A0A2N7DAF7-F1
#
_cell.length_a   1.000
_cell.length_b   1.000
_cell.length_c   1.000
_cell.angle_alpha   90.00
_cell.angle_beta   90.00
_cell.angle_gamma   90.00
#
_symmetry.space_group_name_H-M   'P 1'
#
loop_
_entity.id
_entity.type
_entity.pdbx_description
1 polymer ?
#
loop_
_entity_poly.entity_id
_entity_poly.type
_entity_poly.pdbx_seq_one_letter_code
_entity_poly.pdbx_strand_id
1 'polypeptide(L)'
;MIDFDVLRSYMDNDEDIIAAVFMAFMEEHENGAETVLNLYQTQNWSELFITAHSLKGILASFGETKAVDKLEAIEGMTRNNEAPNVEDINLVVAEMQVVKDQINEYLASVA
;
A
#
# COMPACT_ATOMS: atom_id res chain seq x y z
N MET A 1 -3.71 6.92 3.47
CA MET A 1 -5.20 6.98 3.38
C MET A 1 -5.66 7.13 1.93
N ILE A 2 -6.71 6.40 1.51
CA ILE A 2 -7.29 6.48 0.16
C ILE A 2 -7.90 7.86 -0.08
N ASP A 3 -7.62 8.44 -1.25
CA ASP A 3 -8.34 9.59 -1.78
C ASP A 3 -9.43 9.09 -2.72
N PHE A 4 -10.66 9.01 -2.20
CA PHE A 4 -11.80 8.50 -2.95
C PHE A 4 -12.25 9.41 -4.09
N ASP A 5 -11.97 10.72 -4.03
CA ASP A 5 -12.32 11.63 -5.12
C ASP A 5 -11.39 11.40 -6.32
N VAL A 6 -10.09 11.24 -6.06
CA VAL A 6 -9.09 10.87 -7.08
C VAL A 6 -9.38 9.48 -7.64
N LEU A 7 -9.60 8.49 -6.78
CA LEU A 7 -9.88 7.12 -7.20
C LEU A 7 -11.14 7.04 -8.08
N ARG A 8 -12.25 7.66 -7.66
CA ARG A 8 -13.47 7.71 -8.48
C ARG A 8 -13.25 8.41 -9.80
N SER A 9 -12.48 9.50 -9.82
CA SER A 9 -12.14 10.17 -11.07
C SER A 9 -11.32 9.29 -12.01
N TYR A 10 -10.45 8.41 -11.51
CA TYR A 10 -9.70 7.47 -12.35
C TYR A 10 -10.53 6.30 -12.86
N MET A 11 -11.58 5.93 -12.13
CA MET A 11 -12.47 4.81 -12.49
C MET A 11 -13.78 5.29 -13.11
N ASP A 12 -13.85 6.52 -13.63
CA ASP A 12 -15.05 7.13 -14.23
C ASP A 12 -16.32 7.06 -13.34
N ASN A 13 -16.15 7.06 -12.01
CA ASN A 13 -17.19 6.86 -10.99
C ASN A 13 -17.92 5.50 -11.10
N ASP A 14 -17.27 4.50 -11.70
CA ASP A 14 -17.78 3.13 -11.78
C ASP A 14 -17.46 2.38 -10.47
N GLU A 15 -18.46 2.27 -9.61
CA GLU A 15 -18.34 1.64 -8.29
C GLU A 15 -18.07 0.12 -8.39
N ASP A 16 -18.48 -0.55 -9.48
CA ASP A 16 -18.20 -1.96 -9.72
C ASP A 16 -16.72 -2.17 -10.06
N ILE A 17 -16.14 -1.28 -10.86
CA ILE A 17 -14.69 -1.29 -11.15
C ILE A 17 -13.88 -1.00 -9.89
N ILE A 18 -14.30 0.00 -9.09
CA ILE A 18 -13.62 0.32 -7.82
C ILE A 18 -13.65 -0.88 -6.88
N ALA A 19 -14.81 -1.54 -6.73
CA ALA A 19 -14.92 -2.74 -5.91
C ALA A 19 -14.03 -3.88 -6.42
N ALA A 20 -13.97 -4.11 -7.75
CA ALA A 20 -13.11 -5.12 -8.34
C ALA A 20 -11.61 -4.86 -8.07
N VAL A 21 -11.18 -3.61 -8.19
CA VAL A 21 -9.80 -3.20 -7.90
C VAL A 21 -9.47 -3.39 -6.42
N PHE A 22 -10.37 -3.03 -5.52
CA PHE A 22 -10.18 -3.25 -4.09
C PHE A 22 -10.17 -4.73 -3.70
N MET A 23 -11.02 -5.56 -4.30
CA MET A 23 -10.96 -7.01 -4.08
C MET A 23 -9.63 -7.60 -4.52
N ALA A 24 -9.11 -7.19 -5.69
CA ALA A 24 -7.79 -7.62 -6.17
C ALA A 24 -6.66 -7.17 -5.22
N PHE A 25 -6.71 -5.92 -4.72
CA PHE A 25 -5.76 -5.44 -3.72
C PHE A 25 -5.80 -6.27 -2.44
N MET A 26 -6.99 -6.60 -1.94
CA MET A 26 -7.14 -7.41 -0.73
C MET A 26 -6.59 -8.83 -0.95
N GLU A 27 -6.85 -9.45 -2.10
CA GLU A 27 -6.32 -10.78 -2.43
C GLU A 27 -4.78 -10.81 -2.43
N GLU A 28 -4.13 -9.78 -2.99
CA GLU A 28 -2.68 -9.74 -3.13
C GLU A 28 -1.96 -9.16 -1.90
N HIS A 29 -2.59 -8.24 -1.17
CA HIS A 29 -1.91 -7.37 -0.21
C HIS A 29 -2.60 -7.25 1.15
N GLU A 30 -3.59 -8.08 1.49
CA GLU A 30 -4.24 -8.07 2.82
C GLU A 30 -3.23 -8.15 3.97
N ASN A 31 -2.17 -8.95 3.82
CA ASN A 31 -1.10 -9.13 4.80
C ASN A 31 0.12 -8.24 4.53
N GLY A 32 0.03 -7.26 3.63
CA GLY A 32 1.18 -6.49 3.19
C GLY A 32 1.88 -5.71 4.32
N ALA A 33 1.14 -5.27 5.35
CA ALA A 33 1.71 -4.62 6.53
C ALA A 33 2.61 -5.59 7.33
N GLU A 34 2.16 -6.82 7.53
CA GLU A 34 2.91 -7.87 8.22
C GLU A 34 4.13 -8.29 7.39
N THR A 35 3.96 -8.40 6.07
CA THR A 35 5.04 -8.69 5.13
C THR A 35 6.14 -7.64 5.21
N VAL A 36 5.81 -6.35 5.11
CA VAL A 36 6.78 -5.25 5.21
C VAL A 36 7.54 -5.31 6.53
N LEU A 37 6.85 -5.49 7.65
CA LEU A 37 7.47 -5.56 8.97
C LEU A 37 8.40 -6.78 9.10
N ASN A 38 7.98 -7.95 8.62
CA ASN A 38 8.77 -9.18 8.66
C ASN A 38 10.02 -9.08 7.78
N LEU A 39 9.90 -8.55 6.56
CA LEU A 39 11.04 -8.33 5.67
C LEU A 39 12.05 -7.37 6.28
N TYR A 40 11.57 -6.34 6.98
CA TYR A 40 12.43 -5.42 7.72
C TYR A 40 13.16 -6.12 8.88
N GLN A 41 12.44 -6.86 9.72
CA GLN A 41 13.02 -7.56 10.89
C GLN A 41 14.02 -8.64 10.48
N THR A 42 13.79 -9.32 9.36
CA THR A 42 14.68 -10.34 8.80
C THR A 42 15.80 -9.77 7.93
N GLN A 43 15.85 -8.44 7.77
CA GLN A 43 16.83 -7.74 6.94
C GLN A 43 16.86 -8.19 5.48
N ASN A 44 15.71 -8.62 4.96
CA ASN A 44 15.57 -9.06 3.58
C ASN A 44 15.31 -7.86 2.67
N TRP A 45 16.35 -7.05 2.45
CA TRP A 45 16.25 -5.78 1.70
C TRP A 45 15.89 -5.98 0.23
N SER A 46 16.38 -7.04 -0.40
CA SER A 46 16.04 -7.34 -1.80
C SER A 46 14.54 -7.57 -1.99
N GLU A 47 13.90 -8.31 -1.08
CA GLU A 47 12.47 -8.56 -1.17
C GLU A 47 11.66 -7.34 -0.71
N LEU A 48 12.17 -6.60 0.29
CA LEU A 48 11.56 -5.36 0.73
C LEU A 48 11.55 -4.30 -0.39
N PHE A 49 12.58 -4.25 -1.23
CA PHE A 49 12.62 -3.41 -2.43
C PHE A 49 11.47 -3.72 -3.39
N ILE A 50 11.27 -5.00 -3.72
CA ILE A 50 10.21 -5.45 -4.64
C ILE A 50 8.83 -5.17 -4.04
N THR A 51 8.66 -5.49 -2.76
CA THR A 51 7.41 -5.24 -2.02
C THR A 51 7.09 -3.76 -1.98
N ALA A 52 8.07 -2.91 -1.67
CA ALA A 52 7.89 -1.47 -1.63
C ALA A 52 7.50 -0.89 -2.99
N HIS A 53 8.14 -1.36 -4.07
CA HIS A 53 7.83 -0.96 -5.44
C HIS A 53 6.38 -1.32 -5.83
N SER A 54 5.94 -2.54 -5.54
CA SER A 54 4.58 -2.99 -5.86
C SER A 54 3.52 -2.18 -5.09
N LEU A 55 3.68 -2.09 -3.76
CA LEU A 55 2.76 -1.34 -2.91
C LEU A 55 2.68 0.13 -3.29
N LYS A 56 3.81 0.75 -3.65
CA LYS A 56 3.84 2.14 -4.11
C LYS A 56 2.98 2.34 -5.35
N GLY A 57 3.09 1.44 -6.33
CA GLY A 57 2.35 1.52 -7.58
C GLY A 57 0.84 1.47 -7.36
N ILE A 58 0.37 0.49 -6.58
CA ILE A 58 -1.06 0.32 -6.35
C ILE A 58 -1.63 1.41 -5.43
N LEU A 59 -0.93 1.80 -4.35
CA LEU A 59 -1.39 2.85 -3.45
C LEU A 59 -1.43 4.22 -4.12
N ALA A 60 -0.49 4.52 -5.03
CA ALA A 60 -0.55 5.73 -5.84
C ALA A 60 -1.80 5.77 -6.73
N SER A 61 -2.24 4.62 -7.25
CA SER A 61 -3.50 4.55 -8.02
C SER A 61 -4.75 4.84 -7.17
N PHE A 62 -4.65 4.70 -5.85
CA PHE A 62 -5.72 5.05 -4.90
C PHE A 62 -5.64 6.51 -4.42
N GLY A 63 -4.74 7.31 -4.99
CA GLY A 63 -4.47 8.68 -4.55
C GLY A 63 -3.86 8.77 -3.15
N GLU A 64 -3.36 7.65 -2.61
CA GLU A 64 -2.60 7.63 -1.36
C GLU A 64 -1.26 8.34 -1.60
N THR A 65 -0.87 9.25 -0.71
CA THR A 65 0.39 10.00 -0.84
C THR A 65 1.38 9.73 0.28
N LYS A 66 0.91 9.47 1.52
CA LYS A 66 1.78 9.36 2.69
C LYS A 66 2.60 8.09 2.68
N ALA A 67 1.95 6.94 2.49
CA ALA A 67 2.62 5.66 2.35
C ALA A 67 3.43 5.63 1.06
N VAL A 68 2.95 6.20 -0.04
CA VAL A 68 3.68 6.28 -1.33
C VAL A 68 5.02 6.99 -1.17
N ASP A 69 5.06 8.16 -0.53
CA ASP A 69 6.30 8.90 -0.27
C ASP A 69 7.31 8.07 0.55
N LYS A 70 6.82 7.31 1.54
CA LYS A 70 7.66 6.46 2.40
C LYS A 70 8.12 5.19 1.70
N LEU A 71 7.27 4.59 0.89
CA LEU A 71 7.61 3.43 0.07
C LEU A 71 8.68 3.79 -0.95
N GLU A 72 8.65 5.00 -1.53
CA GLU A 72 9.73 5.48 -2.40
C GLU A 72 11.07 5.62 -1.65
N ALA A 73 11.06 6.15 -0.43
CA ALA A 73 12.27 6.24 0.40
C ALA A 73 12.82 4.86 0.78
N ILE A 74 11.94 3.93 1.20
CA ILE A 74 12.30 2.54 1.51
C ILE A 74 12.87 1.84 0.27
N GLU A 75 12.21 1.97 -0.89
CA GLU A 75 12.67 1.43 -2.17
C GLU A 75 14.08 1.96 -2.51
N GLY A 76 14.33 3.26 -2.34
CA GLY A 76 15.63 3.87 -2.61
C GLY A 76 16.77 3.30 -1.75
N MET A 77 16.53 3.12 -0.45
CA MET A 77 17.52 2.56 0.48
C MET A 77 17.80 1.08 0.19
N THR A 78 16.72 0.29 0.07
CA THR A 78 16.78 -1.15 -0.13
C THR A 78 17.37 -1.55 -1.49
N ARG A 79 17.23 -0.71 -2.52
CA ARG A 79 17.91 -0.88 -3.82
C ARG A 79 19.43 -1.02 -3.69
N ASN A 80 20.02 -0.34 -2.71
CA ASN A 80 21.45 -0.38 -2.42
C ASN A 80 21.80 -1.42 -1.33
N ASN A 81 20.84 -2.28 -0.95
CA ASN A 81 20.95 -3.23 0.15
C ASN A 81 21.24 -2.55 1.50
N GLU A 82 20.75 -1.32 1.68
CA GLU A 82 20.86 -0.55 2.91
C GLU A 82 19.57 -0.65 3.72
N ALA A 83 19.70 -0.62 5.05
CA ALA A 83 18.56 -0.65 5.94
C ALA A 83 17.75 0.66 5.82
N PRO A 84 16.44 0.60 5.55
CA PRO A 84 15.59 1.79 5.53
C PRO A 84 15.34 2.32 6.95
N ASN A 85 14.84 3.55 7.05
CA ASN A 85 14.48 4.14 8.34
C ASN A 85 13.28 3.39 8.96
N VAL A 86 13.42 2.97 10.21
CA VAL A 86 12.36 2.30 10.98
C VAL A 86 11.09 3.15 11.11
N GLU A 87 11.23 4.48 11.15
CA GLU A 87 10.08 5.40 11.19
C GLU A 87 9.26 5.34 9.91
N ASP A 88 9.92 5.22 8.74
CA ASP A 88 9.24 5.08 7.45
C ASP A 88 8.54 3.72 7.36
N ILE A 89 9.16 2.65 7.87
CA ILE A 89 8.55 1.31 7.97
C ILE A 89 7.30 1.34 8.84
N ASN A 90 7.39 1.91 10.04
CA ASN A 90 6.27 1.98 10.96
C ASN A 90 5.11 2.81 10.38
N LEU A 91 5.42 3.89 9.66
CA LEU A 91 4.40 4.70 8.99
C LEU A 91 3.70 3.92 7.89
N VAL A 92 4.45 3.22 7.01
CA VAL A 92 3.86 2.37 5.97
C VAL A 92 2.96 1.32 6.57
N VAL A 93 3.41 0.60 7.61
CA VAL A 93 2.61 -0.41 8.31
C VAL A 93 1.30 0.17 8.85
N ALA A 94 1.35 1.35 9.46
CA ALA A 94 0.17 2.03 9.98
C ALA A 94 -0.80 2.48 8.87
N GLU A 95 -0.29 3.10 7.81
CA GLU A 95 -1.12 3.57 6.69
C GLU A 95 -1.71 2.40 5.89
N MET A 96 -1.00 1.27 5.76
CA MET A 96 -1.56 0.05 5.16
C MET A 96 -2.76 -0.49 5.92
N GLN A 97 -2.72 -0.44 7.26
CA GLN A 97 -3.85 -0.83 8.08
C GLN A 97 -5.05 0.11 7.86
N VAL A 98 -4.81 1.43 7.79
CA VAL A 98 -5.85 2.41 7.48
C VAL A 98 -6.46 2.17 6.09
N VAL A 99 -5.65 1.94 5.07
CA VAL A 99 -6.12 1.64 3.71
C VAL A 99 -6.99 0.39 3.70
N LYS A 100 -6.54 -0.68 4.39
CA LYS A 100 -7.31 -1.92 4.51
C LYS A 100 -8.68 -1.70 5.17
N ASP A 101 -8.71 -0.93 6.25
CA ASP A 101 -9.95 -0.63 6.97
C ASP A 101 -10.91 0.16 6.07
N GLN A 102 -10.41 1.16 5.34
CA GLN A 102 -11.22 1.93 4.38
C GLN A 102 -11.77 1.07 3.22
N ILE A 103 -10.98 0.13 2.72
CA ILE A 103 -11.43 -0.81 1.67
C ILE A 103 -12.55 -1.69 2.20
N ASN A 104 -12.37 -2.27 3.40
CA ASN A 104 -13.39 -3.13 4.01
C ASN A 104 -14.69 -2.37 4.27
N GLU A 105 -14.60 -1.13 4.76
CA GLU A 105 -15.77 -0.25 4.96
C GLU A 105 -16.48 0.05 3.63
N TYR A 106 -15.72 0.38 2.58
CA TYR A 106 -16.28 0.63 1.25
C TYR A 106 -16.99 -0.62 0.70
N LEU A 107 -16.32 -1.77 0.70
CA LEU A 107 -16.87 -3.03 0.19
C LEU A 107 -18.13 -3.46 0.95
N ALA A 108 -18.19 -3.22 2.27
CA ALA A 108 -19.38 -3.48 3.08
C ALA A 108 -20.54 -2.51 2.78
N SER A 109 -20.27 -1.31 2.26
CA SER A 109 -21.29 -0.31 1.92
C SER A 109 -21.93 -0.50 0.54
N VAL A 110 -21.23 -1.21 -0.36
CA VAL A 110 -21.69 -1.51 -1.73
C VAL A 110 -22.22 -2.93 -1.89
N ALA A 111 -22.12 -3.77 -0.84
CA ALA A 111 -22.67 -5.13 -0.76
C ALA A 111 -24.17 -5.13 -0.39
#